data_AF-E2AVH7-F1
#
_entry.id   AF-E2AVH7-F1
#
_cell.length_a   1.000
_cell.length_b   1.000
_cell.length_c   1.000
_cell.angle_alpha   90.00
_cell.angle_beta   90.00
_cell.angle_gamma   90.00
#
_symmetry.space_group_name_H-M   'P 1'
#
loop_
_entity.id
_entity.type
_entity.pdbx_description
1 polymer ?
#
loop_
_entity_poly.entity_id
_entity_poly.type
_entity_poly.pdbx_seq_one_letter_code
_entity_poly.pdbx_strand_id
1 'polypeptide(L)'
;LKFSGTRGENAETFLFRIEEGRELVPVSDEDILRCLPFFLIGIALYWFRSKRNRLSDWNAFKDAWRTRFGDPDFQFALREEIMRRTQGEHESVTDFFSCLRAMFDRLSPSWTESEQVSSAFRNLLLRFQQSIRRNEVGNLDALEDLATRVE
;
A
#
# COMPACT_ATOMS: atom_id res chain seq x y z
N LEU A 1 11.55 -12.53 -6.15
CA LEU A 1 10.08 -12.38 -6.29
C LEU A 1 9.56 -13.39 -7.30
N LYS A 2 8.59 -14.24 -6.92
CA LYS A 2 7.88 -15.16 -7.83
C LYS A 2 6.40 -15.20 -7.44
N PHE A 3 5.52 -15.32 -8.43
CA PHE A 3 4.07 -15.48 -8.21
C PHE A 3 3.52 -16.54 -9.16
N SER A 4 2.81 -17.51 -8.61
CA SER A 4 2.30 -18.66 -9.38
C SER A 4 0.84 -18.53 -9.80
N GLY A 5 0.05 -17.71 -9.08
CA GLY A 5 -1.39 -17.59 -9.23
C GLY A 5 -2.20 -18.67 -8.51
N THR A 6 -1.59 -19.37 -7.55
CA THR A 6 -2.28 -20.35 -6.70
C THR A 6 -3.02 -19.67 -5.55
N ARG A 7 -4.03 -20.35 -4.99
CA ARG A 7 -4.77 -19.86 -3.82
C ARG A 7 -3.81 -19.61 -2.65
N GLY A 8 -4.02 -18.51 -1.93
CA GLY A 8 -3.22 -18.11 -0.77
C GLY A 8 -2.06 -17.17 -1.09
N GLU A 9 -1.69 -16.99 -2.36
CA GLU A 9 -0.74 -15.94 -2.74
C GLU A 9 -1.43 -14.57 -2.72
N ASN A 10 -0.74 -13.55 -2.20
CA ASN A 10 -1.26 -12.19 -2.14
C ASN A 10 -0.85 -11.41 -3.40
N ALA A 11 -1.83 -11.21 -4.29
CA ALA A 11 -1.65 -10.52 -5.56
C ALA A 11 -1.26 -9.04 -5.39
N GLU A 12 -1.73 -8.38 -4.32
CA GLU A 12 -1.38 -6.97 -4.04
C GLU A 12 0.04 -6.85 -3.49
N THR A 13 0.48 -7.78 -2.63
CA THR A 13 1.88 -7.84 -2.19
C THR A 13 2.81 -8.04 -3.38
N PHE A 14 2.45 -8.87 -4.37
CA PHE A 14 3.25 -9.01 -5.58
C PHE A 14 3.36 -7.68 -6.36
N LEU A 15 2.24 -6.97 -6.59
CA LEU A 15 2.25 -5.67 -7.26
C LEU A 15 3.11 -4.66 -6.51
N PHE A 16 2.93 -4.57 -5.19
CA PHE A 16 3.69 -3.67 -4.32
C PHE A 16 5.20 -3.89 -4.44
N ARG A 17 5.65 -5.16 -4.39
CA ARG A 17 7.07 -5.50 -4.56
C ARG A 17 7.63 -5.14 -5.95
N ILE A 18 6.80 -5.15 -7.00
CA ILE A 18 7.22 -4.69 -8.32
C ILE A 18 7.36 -3.16 -8.33
N GLU A 19 6.39 -2.43 -7.77
CA GLU A 19 6.42 -0.96 -7.68
C GLU A 19 7.64 -0.48 -6.87
N GLU A 20 7.94 -1.09 -5.71
CA GLU A 20 9.18 -0.83 -4.94
C GLU A 20 10.44 -0.98 -5.82
N GLY A 21 10.46 -2.00 -6.70
CA GLY A 21 11.56 -2.20 -7.62
C GLY A 21 11.66 -1.12 -8.71
N ARG A 22 10.52 -0.59 -9.16
CA ARG A 22 10.47 0.50 -10.17
C ARG A 22 10.93 1.85 -9.61
N GLU A 23 10.79 2.06 -8.30
CA GLU A 23 11.31 3.26 -7.63
C GLU A 23 12.85 3.24 -7.57
N LEU A 24 13.46 2.07 -7.36
CA LEU A 24 14.92 1.91 -7.32
C LEU A 24 15.56 2.01 -8.71
N VAL A 25 14.91 1.42 -9.72
CA VAL A 25 15.36 1.44 -11.10
C VAL A 25 14.21 1.95 -11.95
N PRO A 26 14.25 3.21 -12.41
CA PRO A 26 13.23 3.75 -13.29
C PRO A 26 13.14 2.89 -14.57
N VAL A 27 12.02 2.20 -14.72
CA VAL A 27 11.75 1.30 -15.85
C VAL A 27 10.44 1.76 -16.50
N SER A 28 10.46 1.89 -17.83
CA SER A 28 9.28 2.25 -18.61
C SER A 28 8.18 1.20 -18.44
N ASP A 29 6.92 1.57 -18.67
CA ASP A 29 5.80 0.62 -18.65
C ASP A 29 6.03 -0.55 -19.62
N GLU A 30 6.60 -0.26 -20.80
CA GLU A 30 6.89 -1.28 -21.80
C GLU A 30 7.93 -2.29 -21.30
N ASP A 31 9.00 -1.81 -20.68
CA ASP A 31 10.10 -2.65 -20.21
C ASP A 31 9.72 -3.47 -18.98
N ILE A 32 8.94 -2.91 -18.04
CA ILE A 32 8.49 -3.69 -16.88
C ILE A 32 7.55 -4.82 -17.33
N LEU A 33 6.66 -4.56 -18.31
CA LEU A 33 5.79 -5.58 -18.90
C LEU A 33 6.61 -6.67 -19.62
N ARG A 34 7.71 -6.32 -20.29
CA ARG A 34 8.65 -7.31 -20.87
C ARG A 34 9.34 -8.16 -19.80
N CYS A 35 9.58 -7.61 -18.62
CA CYS A 35 10.25 -8.29 -17.50
C CYS A 35 9.31 -9.17 -16.66
N LEU A 36 8.00 -8.92 -16.65
CA LEU A 36 7.03 -9.71 -15.87
C LEU A 36 7.16 -11.24 -16.00
N PRO A 37 7.42 -11.84 -17.18
CA PRO A 37 7.61 -13.28 -17.31
C PRO A 37 8.74 -13.85 -16.42
N PHE A 38 9.72 -13.05 -16.01
CA PHE A 38 10.77 -13.48 -15.08
C PHE A 38 10.27 -13.61 -13.64
N PHE A 39 9.16 -12.98 -13.27
CA PHE A 39 8.59 -13.01 -11.93
C PHE A 39 7.35 -13.89 -11.82
N LEU A 40 6.83 -14.38 -12.94
CA LEU A 40 5.64 -15.21 -12.99
C LEU A 40 6.00 -16.68 -13.23
N ILE A 41 5.29 -17.57 -12.56
CA ILE A 41 5.34 -19.02 -12.77
C ILE A 41 3.92 -19.57 -12.84
N GLY A 42 3.76 -20.87 -13.11
CA GLY A 42 2.46 -21.53 -13.06
C GLY A 42 1.36 -20.87 -13.90
N ILE A 43 0.15 -20.81 -13.35
CA ILE A 43 -1.03 -20.28 -14.05
C ILE A 43 -0.92 -18.77 -14.32
N ALA A 44 -0.23 -18.02 -13.45
CA ALA A 44 -0.02 -16.60 -13.65
C ALA A 44 0.81 -16.29 -14.90
N LEU A 45 1.87 -17.07 -15.16
CA LEU A 45 2.69 -16.92 -16.36
C LEU A 45 1.88 -17.20 -17.64
N TYR A 46 1.09 -18.28 -17.64
CA TYR A 46 0.24 -18.63 -18.79
C TYR A 46 -0.81 -17.55 -19.06
N TRP A 47 -1.46 -17.05 -18.01
CA TRP A 47 -2.42 -15.96 -18.10
C TRP A 47 -1.78 -14.67 -18.65
N PHE A 48 -0.58 -14.32 -18.18
CA PHE A 48 0.09 -13.10 -18.64
C PHE A 48 0.44 -13.21 -20.13
N ARG A 49 1.00 -14.35 -20.56
CA ARG A 49 1.35 -14.59 -21.96
C ARG A 49 0.15 -14.52 -22.90
N SER A 50 -1.03 -14.99 -22.47
CA SER A 50 -2.24 -14.94 -23.30
C SER A 50 -2.84 -13.53 -23.41
N LYS A 51 -2.57 -12.66 -22.43
CA LYS A 51 -3.06 -11.26 -22.42
C LYS A 51 -2.05 -10.23 -22.87
N ARG A 52 -0.76 -10.56 -22.98
CA ARG A 52 0.35 -9.63 -23.20
C ARG A 52 0.08 -8.56 -24.26
N ASN A 53 -0.46 -8.96 -25.42
CA ASN A 53 -0.72 -8.04 -26.54
C ASN A 53 -1.85 -7.02 -26.28
N ARG A 54 -2.63 -7.20 -25.21
CA ARG A 54 -3.74 -6.32 -24.81
C ARG A 54 -3.38 -5.40 -23.65
N LEU A 55 -2.18 -5.56 -23.07
CA LEU A 55 -1.71 -4.75 -21.94
C LEU A 55 -0.81 -3.65 -22.51
N SER A 56 -1.37 -2.46 -22.69
CA SER A 56 -0.70 -1.30 -23.29
C SER A 56 0.27 -0.61 -22.34
N ASP A 57 -0.07 -0.60 -21.06
CA ASP A 57 0.61 0.16 -20.02
C ASP A 57 0.49 -0.56 -18.67
N TRP A 58 1.16 -0.02 -17.67
CA TRP A 58 1.22 -0.63 -16.35
C TRP A 58 -0.11 -0.59 -15.61
N ASN A 59 -0.91 0.45 -15.80
CA ASN A 59 -2.23 0.55 -15.17
C ASN A 59 -3.20 -0.48 -15.72
N ALA A 60 -3.21 -0.68 -17.04
CA ALA A 60 -3.97 -1.75 -17.69
C ALA A 60 -3.57 -3.13 -17.18
N PHE A 61 -2.28 -3.36 -16.90
CA PHE A 61 -1.83 -4.58 -16.25
C PHE A 61 -2.35 -4.69 -14.81
N LYS A 62 -2.22 -3.65 -13.97
CA LYS A 62 -2.71 -3.66 -12.59
C LYS A 62 -4.21 -3.99 -12.53
N ASP A 63 -5.02 -3.39 -13.39
CA ASP A 63 -6.47 -3.63 -13.42
C ASP A 63 -6.79 -5.07 -13.85
N ALA A 64 -6.14 -5.56 -14.91
CA ALA A 64 -6.32 -6.93 -15.37
C ALA A 64 -5.82 -7.96 -14.34
N TRP A 65 -4.73 -7.64 -13.64
CA TRP A 65 -4.14 -8.45 -12.58
C TRP A 65 -5.07 -8.59 -11.38
N ARG A 66 -5.57 -7.46 -10.86
CA ARG A 66 -6.54 -7.40 -9.76
C ARG A 66 -7.81 -8.13 -10.09
N THR A 67 -8.32 -7.96 -11.32
CA THR A 67 -9.51 -8.69 -11.80
C THR A 67 -9.30 -10.21 -11.78
N ARG A 68 -8.08 -10.71 -12.05
CA ARG A 68 -7.82 -12.15 -12.18
C ARG A 68 -7.40 -12.82 -10.87
N PHE A 69 -6.54 -12.15 -10.11
CA PHE A 69 -5.83 -12.70 -8.97
C PHE A 69 -6.03 -11.90 -7.67
N GLY A 70 -6.56 -10.68 -7.77
CA GLY A 70 -6.86 -9.86 -6.61
C GLY A 70 -8.04 -10.41 -5.83
N ASP A 71 -8.05 -10.08 -4.54
CA ASP A 71 -9.24 -10.21 -3.71
C ASP A 71 -10.15 -8.99 -3.97
N PRO A 72 -11.39 -9.15 -4.45
CA PRO A 72 -12.31 -8.05 -4.70
C PRO A 72 -12.53 -7.17 -3.47
N ASP A 73 -12.46 -7.73 -2.28
CA ASP A 73 -12.71 -7.03 -1.02
C ASP A 73 -11.43 -6.43 -0.42
N PHE A 74 -10.26 -6.61 -1.04
CA PHE A 74 -8.97 -6.16 -0.51
C PHE A 74 -8.97 -4.68 -0.11
N GLN A 75 -9.43 -3.80 -1.01
CA GLN A 75 -9.42 -2.36 -0.76
C GLN A 75 -10.42 -1.97 0.33
N PHE A 76 -11.55 -2.68 0.43
CA PHE A 76 -12.51 -2.47 1.51
C PHE A 76 -11.94 -2.93 2.86
N ALA A 77 -11.39 -4.15 2.91
CA ALA A 77 -10.78 -4.73 4.09
C ALA A 77 -9.59 -3.88 4.59
N LEU A 78 -8.72 -3.40 3.68
CA LEU A 78 -7.60 -2.52 4.04
C LEU A 78 -8.09 -1.20 4.65
N ARG A 79 -9.15 -0.59 4.11
CA ARG A 79 -9.73 0.64 4.69
C ARG A 79 -10.31 0.38 6.08
N GLU A 80 -11.01 -0.73 6.28
CA GLU A 80 -11.48 -1.13 7.60
C GLU A 80 -10.33 -1.38 8.58
N GLU A 81 -9.26 -2.05 8.12
CA GLU A 81 -8.07 -2.32 8.91
C GLU A 81 -7.41 -1.02 9.37
N ILE A 82 -7.23 -0.06 8.46
CA ILE A 82 -6.72 1.28 8.78
C ILE A 82 -7.61 1.97 9.80
N MET A 83 -8.94 1.93 9.63
CA MET A 83 -9.87 2.59 10.56
C MET A 83 -9.89 1.94 11.95
N ARG A 84 -9.63 0.62 12.04
CA ARG A 84 -9.57 -0.11 13.32
C ARG A 84 -8.19 -0.05 13.99
N ARG A 85 -7.14 0.28 13.24
CA ARG A 85 -5.77 0.30 13.73
C ARG A 85 -5.54 1.44 14.71
N THR A 86 -5.42 1.18 16.01
CA THR A 86 -5.00 2.18 17.00
C THR A 86 -3.58 1.92 17.47
N GLN A 87 -2.84 2.97 17.86
CA GLN A 87 -1.51 2.83 18.46
C GLN A 87 -1.60 1.97 19.73
N GLY A 88 -0.74 0.96 19.83
CA GLY A 88 -0.67 0.10 21.01
C GLY A 88 -0.08 0.82 22.22
N GLU A 89 -0.48 0.46 23.44
CA GLU A 89 0.00 1.15 24.66
C GLU A 89 1.52 1.18 24.82
N HIS A 90 2.20 0.14 24.30
CA HIS A 90 3.65 -0.08 24.34
C HIS A 90 4.30 0.09 22.95
N GLU A 91 3.55 0.56 21.96
CA GLU A 91 4.07 0.81 20.62
C GLU A 91 4.59 2.23 20.51
N SER A 92 5.83 2.39 20.03
CA SER A 92 6.42 3.71 19.81
C SER A 92 5.63 4.49 18.74
N VAL A 93 5.62 5.82 18.86
CA VAL A 93 5.02 6.70 17.85
C VAL A 93 5.59 6.40 16.47
N THR A 94 6.92 6.29 16.35
CA THR A 94 7.59 6.03 15.06
C THR A 94 7.21 4.68 14.45
N ASP A 95 7.13 3.61 15.24
CA ASP A 95 6.72 2.28 14.74
C ASP A 95 5.25 2.29 14.30
N PHE A 96 4.40 2.97 15.05
CA PHE A 96 2.98 3.16 14.72
C PHE A 96 2.82 3.88 13.37
N PHE A 97 3.49 5.02 13.19
CA PHE A 97 3.44 5.77 11.93
C PHE A 97 4.04 5.00 10.76
N SER A 98 5.14 4.27 10.98
CA SER A 98 5.74 3.41 9.96
C SER A 98 4.76 2.34 9.47
N CYS A 99 4.05 1.68 10.40
CA CYS A 99 3.00 0.71 10.04
C CYS A 99 1.86 1.39 9.28
N LEU A 100 1.40 2.55 9.76
CA LEU A 100 0.25 3.24 9.17
C LEU A 100 0.54 3.73 7.74
N ARG A 101 1.74 4.30 7.50
CA ARG A 101 2.21 4.70 6.16
C ARG A 101 2.22 3.51 5.20
N ALA A 102 2.79 2.38 5.62
CA ALA A 102 2.81 1.17 4.81
C ALA A 102 1.40 0.65 4.44
N MET A 103 0.38 0.93 5.26
CA MET A 103 -1.02 0.65 4.91
C MET A 103 -1.59 1.68 3.92
N PHE A 104 -1.31 2.97 4.10
CA PHE A 104 -1.75 4.02 3.19
C PHE A 104 -1.20 3.86 1.77
N ASP A 105 0.07 3.46 1.64
CA ASP A 105 0.73 3.26 0.33
C ASP A 105 0.06 2.16 -0.52
N ARG A 106 -0.70 1.28 0.12
CA ARG A 106 -1.42 0.17 -0.53
C ARG A 106 -2.85 0.54 -0.93
N LEU A 107 -3.33 1.73 -0.59
CA LEU A 107 -4.66 2.20 -0.95
C LEU A 107 -4.74 2.58 -2.43
N SER A 108 -5.80 2.09 -3.08
CA SER A 108 -6.15 2.41 -4.46
C SER A 108 -7.67 2.62 -4.56
N PRO A 109 -8.15 3.87 -4.77
CA PRO A 109 -7.38 5.10 -4.86
C PRO A 109 -6.76 5.49 -3.52
N SER A 110 -5.60 6.16 -3.58
CA SER A 110 -4.90 6.69 -2.41
C SER A 110 -5.76 7.74 -1.70
N TRP A 111 -5.64 7.82 -0.38
CA TRP A 111 -6.24 8.90 0.39
C TRP A 111 -5.49 10.19 0.22
N THR A 112 -6.21 11.31 0.27
CA THR A 112 -5.63 12.64 0.38
C THR A 112 -4.83 12.78 1.67
N GLU A 113 -3.86 13.67 1.69
CA GLU A 113 -3.04 13.94 2.87
C GLU A 113 -3.90 14.32 4.09
N SER A 114 -4.95 15.12 3.89
CA SER A 114 -5.89 15.47 4.96
C SER A 114 -6.64 14.27 5.54
N GLU A 115 -7.07 13.32 4.70
CA GLU A 115 -7.70 12.07 5.15
C GLU A 115 -6.71 11.20 5.93
N GLN A 116 -5.47 11.08 5.46
CA GLN A 116 -4.42 10.31 6.13
C GLN A 116 -4.10 10.91 7.50
N VAL A 117 -3.87 12.22 7.59
CA VAL A 117 -3.61 12.91 8.87
C VAL A 117 -4.80 12.76 9.82
N SER A 118 -6.02 12.92 9.32
CA SER A 118 -7.23 12.80 10.15
C SER A 118 -7.45 11.37 10.66
N SER A 119 -7.11 10.36 9.86
CA SER A 119 -7.08 8.97 10.32
C SER A 119 -5.97 8.75 11.34
N ALA A 120 -4.73 9.10 11.02
CA ALA A 120 -3.58 8.91 11.90
C ALA A 120 -3.77 9.56 13.27
N PHE A 121 -4.28 10.80 13.31
CA PHE A 121 -4.57 11.51 14.55
C PHE A 121 -5.62 10.78 15.40
N ARG A 122 -6.71 10.30 14.79
CA ARG A 122 -7.75 9.53 15.51
C ARG A 122 -7.23 8.19 16.03
N ASN A 123 -6.25 7.63 15.35
CA ASN A 123 -5.69 6.32 15.64
C ASN A 123 -4.56 6.36 16.68
N LEU A 124 -4.02 7.55 16.99
CA LEU A 124 -3.05 7.74 18.09
C LEU A 124 -3.68 7.43 19.45
N LEU A 125 -2.84 7.12 20.45
CA LEU A 125 -3.30 7.02 21.83
C LEU A 125 -3.88 8.35 22.33
N LEU A 126 -4.91 8.27 23.16
CA LEU A 126 -5.65 9.44 23.67
C LEU A 126 -4.74 10.48 24.33
N ARG A 127 -3.68 10.05 25.05
CA ARG A 127 -2.70 10.93 25.67
C ARG A 127 -2.01 11.86 24.67
N PHE A 128 -1.70 11.36 23.47
CA PHE A 128 -1.08 12.15 22.41
C PHE A 128 -2.10 13.05 21.71
N GLN A 129 -3.32 12.55 21.51
CA GLN A 129 -4.42 13.37 20.97
C GLN A 129 -4.70 14.61 21.84
N GLN A 130 -4.54 14.50 23.16
CA GLN A 130 -4.74 15.61 24.11
C GLN A 130 -3.58 16.60 24.14
N SER A 131 -2.35 16.14 23.92
CA SER A 131 -1.14 16.98 23.93
C SER A 131 -0.89 17.70 22.59
N ILE A 132 -1.43 17.19 21.47
CA ILE A 132 -1.19 17.74 20.13
C ILE A 132 -2.36 18.63 19.70
N ARG A 133 -2.03 19.83 19.22
CA ARG A 133 -3.00 20.74 18.63
C ARG A 133 -3.26 20.37 17.17
N ARG A 134 -4.39 19.70 16.90
CA ARG A 134 -4.74 19.20 15.55
C ARG A 134 -4.70 20.26 14.43
N ASN A 135 -5.00 21.51 14.74
CA ASN A 135 -4.98 22.64 13.81
C ASN A 135 -3.56 23.06 13.37
N GLU A 136 -2.52 22.66 14.10
CA GLU A 136 -1.11 22.93 13.76
C GLU A 136 -0.50 21.82 12.87
N VAL A 137 -1.27 20.78 12.56
CA VAL A 137 -0.81 19.58 11.83
C VAL A 137 -1.24 19.64 10.35
N GLY A 138 -0.28 19.92 9.47
CA GLY A 138 -0.51 19.99 8.01
C GLY A 138 -0.36 18.67 7.27
N ASN A 139 0.53 17.79 7.71
CA ASN A 139 0.87 16.53 7.06
C ASN A 139 1.24 15.44 8.09
N LEU A 140 1.48 14.21 7.61
CA LEU A 140 1.82 13.08 8.48
C LEU A 140 3.15 13.27 9.21
N ASP A 141 4.15 13.86 8.54
CA ASP A 141 5.48 14.07 9.12
C ASP A 141 5.41 15.05 10.31
N ALA A 142 4.68 16.16 10.15
CA ALA A 142 4.45 17.11 11.23
C ALA A 142 3.69 16.47 12.41
N LEU A 143 2.76 15.55 12.12
CA LEU A 143 2.03 14.83 13.17
C LEU A 143 2.96 13.89 13.95
N GLU A 144 3.76 13.09 13.23
CA GLU A 144 4.72 12.17 13.83
C GLU A 144 5.77 12.93 14.65
N ASP A 145 6.32 14.02 14.13
CA ASP A 145 7.28 14.87 14.82
C ASP A 145 6.71 15.43 16.13
N LEU A 146 5.48 15.94 16.10
CA LEU A 146 4.82 16.48 17.30
C LEU A 146 4.52 15.38 18.31
N ALA A 147 4.04 14.23 17.87
CA ALA A 147 3.76 13.08 18.73
C ALA A 147 5.03 12.53 19.38
N THR A 148 6.14 12.43 18.63
CA THR A 148 7.43 11.92 19.11
C THR A 148 8.04 12.86 20.16
N ARG A 149 7.80 14.18 20.07
CA ARG A 149 8.30 15.15 21.07
C ARG A 149 7.60 15.05 22.43
N VAL A 150 6.41 14.46 22.47
CA VAL A 150 5.57 14.34 23.68
C VAL A 150 5.42 12.89 24.15
N GLU A 151 6.08 11.95 23.46
CA GLU A 151 6.28 10.55 23.88
C GLU A 151 7.31 10.45 25.01
#